data_AF-A0A2H0RW86-F1
#
_entry.id   AF-A0A2H0RW86-F1
#
_cell.length_a   1.000
_cell.length_b   1.000
_cell.length_c   1.000
_cell.angle_alpha   90.00
_cell.angle_beta   90.00
_cell.angle_gamma   90.00
#
_symmetry.space_group_name_H-M   'P 1'
#
loop_
_entity.id
_entity.type
_entity.pdbx_description
1 polymer ?
#
loop_
_entity_poly.entity_id
_entity_poly.type
_entity_poly.pdbx_seq_one_letter_code
_entity_poly.pdbx_strand_id
1 'polypeptide(L)'
;MQRIISQLDKLFSFFVFLVIVMLALYMALRIGVGAEYMFSGVLSGELLDHDVLDIFSRRALHSIAEMIILIKAYRILVSYLKTHHVSVEYIVEISIIAPAIELLFAAEYYDSVSKVVLAVFGLCNLFLYLYFFGADHDEELHNVMGKHRTK
;
A
#
# COMPACT_ATOMS: atom_id res chain seq x y z
N MET A 1 -16.58 28.80 -19.47
CA MET A 1 -15.36 28.07 -19.02
C MET A 1 -15.43 27.69 -17.53
N GLN A 2 -15.61 28.62 -16.60
CA GLN A 2 -15.68 28.33 -15.15
C GLN A 2 -16.75 27.29 -14.74
N ARG A 3 -17.95 27.29 -15.36
CA ARG A 3 -18.97 26.26 -15.10
C ARG A 3 -18.54 24.85 -15.51
N ILE A 4 -17.76 24.71 -16.58
CA ILE A 4 -17.28 23.40 -17.06
C ILE A 4 -16.24 22.85 -16.09
N ILE A 5 -15.31 23.71 -15.64
CA ILE A 5 -14.29 23.35 -14.65
C ILE A 5 -14.94 22.88 -13.35
N SER A 6 -15.92 23.63 -12.82
CA SER A 6 -16.63 23.25 -11.59
C SER A 6 -17.43 21.93 -11.71
N GLN A 7 -17.98 21.63 -12.89
CA GLN A 7 -18.66 20.35 -13.13
C GLN A 7 -17.67 19.18 -13.25
N LEU A 8 -16.50 19.43 -13.85
CA LEU A 8 -15.41 18.46 -13.97
C LEU A 8 -14.86 18.08 -12.58
N ASP A 9 -14.62 19.06 -11.71
CA ASP A 9 -14.12 18.82 -10.35
C ASP A 9 -15.10 17.97 -9.51
N LYS A 10 -16.40 18.22 -9.66
CA LYS A 10 -17.44 17.41 -9.00
C LYS A 10 -17.48 15.98 -9.53
N LEU A 11 -17.34 15.81 -10.85
CA LEU A 11 -17.29 14.49 -11.47
C LEU A 11 -16.06 13.71 -10.99
N PHE A 12 -14.90 14.35 -10.94
CA PHE A 12 -13.66 13.74 -10.48
C PHE A 12 -13.73 13.37 -8.99
N SER A 13 -14.29 14.24 -8.16
CA SER A 13 -14.51 13.97 -6.73
C SER A 13 -15.48 12.81 -6.52
N PHE A 14 -16.55 12.73 -7.31
CA PHE A 14 -17.49 11.61 -7.28
C PHE A 14 -16.81 10.29 -7.70
N PHE A 15 -15.99 10.34 -8.75
CA PHE A 15 -15.19 9.18 -9.18
C PHE A 15 -14.25 8.71 -8.07
N VAL A 16 -13.50 9.62 -7.44
CA VAL A 16 -12.59 9.27 -6.33
C VAL A 16 -13.37 8.69 -5.14
N PHE A 17 -14.54 9.25 -4.81
CA PHE A 17 -15.41 8.70 -3.78
C PHE A 17 -15.83 7.25 -4.09
N LEU A 18 -16.24 6.98 -5.33
CA LEU A 18 -16.58 5.63 -5.76
C LEU A 18 -15.38 4.68 -5.61
N VAL A 19 -14.18 5.10 -6.02
CA VAL A 19 -12.94 4.31 -5.87
C VAL A 19 -12.67 4.01 -4.39
N ILE A 20 -12.83 4.97 -3.48
CA ILE A 20 -12.67 4.76 -2.04
C ILE A 20 -13.64 3.70 -1.52
N VAL A 21 -14.91 3.76 -1.93
CA VAL A 21 -15.92 2.78 -1.53
C VAL A 21 -15.57 1.39 -2.07
N MET A 22 -15.18 1.28 -3.34
CA MET A 22 -14.75 0.00 -3.93
C MET A 22 -13.52 -0.56 -3.23
N LEU A 23 -12.56 0.28 -2.89
CA LEU A 23 -11.33 -0.12 -2.20
C LEU A 23 -11.63 -0.61 -0.77
N ALA A 24 -12.50 0.09 -0.04
CA ALA A 24 -12.95 -0.33 1.28
C ALA A 24 -13.72 -1.66 1.23
N LEU A 25 -14.58 -1.84 0.22
CA LEU A 25 -15.29 -3.10 0.01
C LEU A 25 -14.31 -4.23 -0.33
N TYR A 26 -13.33 -3.98 -1.20
CA TYR A 26 -12.30 -4.95 -1.55
C TYR A 26 -11.50 -5.40 -0.31
N MET A 27 -11.05 -4.45 0.52
CA MET A 27 -10.37 -4.77 1.79
C MET A 27 -11.24 -5.64 2.71
N ALA A 28 -12.52 -5.28 2.88
CA ALA A 28 -13.45 -6.03 3.73
C ALA A 28 -13.64 -7.47 3.22
N LEU A 29 -13.83 -7.64 1.91
CA LEU A 29 -13.95 -8.95 1.29
C LEU A 29 -12.65 -9.76 1.45
N ARG A 30 -11.50 -9.13 1.26
CA ARG A 30 -10.19 -9.78 1.40
C ARG A 30 -9.97 -10.29 2.83
N ILE A 31 -10.30 -9.49 3.83
CA ILE A 31 -10.25 -9.88 5.25
C ILE A 31 -11.21 -11.03 5.53
N GLY A 32 -12.45 -10.94 5.03
CA GLY A 32 -13.47 -11.97 5.23
C GLY A 32 -13.04 -13.33 4.66
N VAL A 33 -12.59 -13.35 3.40
CA VAL A 33 -12.07 -14.55 2.75
C VAL A 33 -10.83 -15.09 3.48
N GLY A 34 -9.92 -14.21 3.90
CA GLY A 34 -8.75 -14.59 4.69
C GLY A 34 -9.14 -15.29 6.00
N ALA A 35 -10.08 -14.71 6.74
CA ALA A 35 -10.59 -15.26 8.01
C ALA A 35 -11.28 -16.62 7.83
N GLU A 36 -12.05 -16.79 6.75
CA GLU A 36 -12.69 -18.07 6.42
C GLU A 36 -11.64 -19.17 6.20
N TYR A 37 -10.60 -18.89 5.40
CA TYR A 37 -9.50 -19.84 5.18
C TYR A 37 -8.75 -20.18 6.46
N MET A 38 -8.51 -19.20 7.35
CA MET A 38 -7.91 -19.48 8.65
C MET A 38 -8.79 -20.41 9.48
N PHE A 39 -10.09 -20.10 9.54
CA PHE A 39 -11.04 -20.86 10.34
C PHE A 39 -11.18 -22.30 9.85
N SER A 40 -11.30 -22.50 8.53
CA SER A 40 -11.39 -23.83 7.94
C SER A 40 -10.11 -24.64 8.18
N GLY A 41 -8.93 -24.02 8.05
CA GLY A 41 -7.64 -24.68 8.29
C GLY A 41 -7.39 -25.08 9.74
N VAL A 42 -7.90 -24.30 10.70
CA VAL A 42 -7.87 -24.67 12.14
C VAL A 42 -8.81 -25.83 12.42
N LEU A 43 -10.02 -25.81 11.83
CA LEU A 43 -11.03 -26.83 12.06
C LEU A 43 -10.67 -28.16 11.39
N SER A 44 -10.03 -28.13 10.22
CA SER A 44 -9.58 -29.33 9.49
C SER A 44 -8.33 -29.98 10.10
N GLY A 45 -7.63 -29.28 11.00
CA GLY A 45 -6.36 -29.74 11.57
C GLY A 45 -5.18 -29.69 10.58
N GLU A 46 -5.38 -29.16 9.37
CA GLU A 46 -4.34 -29.04 8.33
C GLU A 46 -3.18 -28.14 8.75
N LEU A 47 -3.40 -27.22 9.69
CA LEU A 47 -2.34 -26.35 10.25
C LEU A 47 -1.29 -27.09 11.10
N LEU A 48 -1.49 -28.38 11.39
CA LEU A 48 -0.49 -29.22 12.06
C LEU A 48 0.55 -29.79 11.09
N ASP A 49 0.31 -29.71 9.78
CA ASP A 49 1.28 -30.10 8.76
C ASP A 49 2.23 -28.93 8.46
N HIS A 50 3.54 -29.19 8.56
CA HIS A 50 4.58 -28.17 8.41
C HIS A 50 4.61 -27.57 6.99
N ASP A 51 4.35 -28.39 5.96
CA ASP A 51 4.35 -27.92 4.57
C ASP A 51 3.14 -27.01 4.29
N VAL A 52 1.98 -27.35 4.85
CA VAL A 52 0.77 -26.53 4.73
C VAL A 52 0.90 -25.22 5.51
N LEU A 53 1.51 -25.26 6.69
CA LEU A 53 1.73 -24.09 7.53
C LEU A 53 2.66 -23.07 6.86
N ASP A 54 3.70 -23.51 6.16
CA ASP A 54 4.64 -22.62 5.47
C ASP A 54 3.97 -21.92 4.26
N ILE A 55 3.25 -22.68 3.44
CA ILE A 55 2.46 -22.14 2.32
C ILE A 55 1.43 -21.12 2.81
N PHE A 56 0.72 -21.47 3.90
CA PHE A 56 -0.26 -20.59 4.51
C PHE A 56 0.38 -19.30 5.04
N SER A 57 1.51 -19.42 5.75
CA SER A 57 2.24 -18.29 6.31
C SER A 57 2.72 -17.33 5.23
N ARG A 58 3.27 -17.86 4.12
CA ARG A 58 3.70 -17.05 2.97
C ARG A 58 2.53 -16.30 2.33
N ARG A 59 1.39 -16.97 2.17
CA ARG A 59 0.15 -16.35 1.63
C ARG A 59 -0.41 -15.29 2.57
N ALA A 60 -0.39 -15.54 3.88
CA ALA A 60 -0.83 -14.59 4.89
C ALA A 60 0.03 -13.32 4.89
N LEU A 61 1.37 -13.48 4.85
CA LEU A 61 2.30 -12.34 4.77
C LEU A 61 2.08 -11.50 3.50
N HIS A 62 1.89 -12.15 2.35
CA HIS A 62 1.56 -11.44 1.12
C HIS A 62 0.26 -10.64 1.24
N SER A 63 -0.79 -11.26 1.80
CA SER A 63 -2.09 -10.60 1.98
C SER A 63 -2.02 -9.43 2.99
N ILE A 64 -1.20 -9.54 4.03
CA ILE A 64 -0.96 -8.46 4.99
C ILE A 64 -0.21 -7.30 4.32
N ALA A 65 0.82 -7.61 3.53
CA ALA A 65 1.58 -6.62 2.78
C ALA A 65 0.69 -5.86 1.78
N GLU A 66 -0.15 -6.59 1.02
CA GLU A 66 -1.16 -6.01 0.13
C GLU A 66 -2.12 -5.09 0.91
N MET A 67 -2.62 -5.53 2.08
CA MET A 67 -3.50 -4.74 2.93
C MET A 67 -2.86 -3.42 3.37
N ILE A 68 -1.58 -3.44 3.76
CA ILE A 68 -0.85 -2.23 4.17
C ILE A 68 -0.78 -1.22 3.02
N ILE A 69 -0.49 -1.67 1.80
CA ILE A 69 -0.49 -0.79 0.60
C ILE A 69 -1.89 -0.19 0.41
N LEU A 70 -2.92 -1.03 0.44
CA LEU A 70 -4.29 -0.58 0.22
C LEU A 70 -4.72 0.44 1.26
N ILE A 71 -4.37 0.25 2.55
CA ILE A 71 -4.67 1.21 3.62
C ILE A 71 -3.99 2.56 3.33
N LYS A 72 -2.75 2.53 2.85
CA LYS A 72 -2.03 3.74 2.46
C LYS A 72 -2.69 4.43 1.27
N ALA A 73 -3.07 3.68 0.24
CA ALA A 73 -3.82 4.18 -0.92
C ALA A 73 -5.18 4.78 -0.54
N TYR A 74 -5.91 4.12 0.36
CA TYR A 74 -7.17 4.63 0.93
C TYR A 74 -6.94 6.00 1.59
N ARG A 75 -5.92 6.11 2.45
CA ARG A 75 -5.61 7.35 3.17
C ARG A 75 -5.30 8.51 2.22
N ILE A 76 -4.59 8.23 1.13
CA ILE A 76 -4.29 9.22 0.09
C ILE A 76 -5.57 9.69 -0.61
N LEU A 77 -6.42 8.76 -1.05
CA LEU A 77 -7.68 9.10 -1.73
C LEU A 77 -8.62 9.90 -0.82
N VAL A 78 -8.71 9.54 0.47
CA VAL A 78 -9.48 10.30 1.46
C VAL A 78 -8.88 11.68 1.69
N SER A 79 -7.54 11.79 1.75
CA SER A 79 -6.86 13.09 1.88
C SER A 79 -7.13 13.97 0.66
N TYR A 80 -7.13 13.38 -0.54
CA TYR A 80 -7.48 14.06 -1.78
C TYR A 80 -8.93 14.58 -1.76
N LEU A 81 -9.91 13.78 -1.30
CA LEU A 81 -11.29 14.28 -1.19
C LEU A 81 -11.43 15.46 -0.22
N LYS A 82 -10.57 15.55 0.80
CA LYS A 82 -10.62 16.63 1.79
C LYS A 82 -9.91 17.90 1.32
N THR A 83 -8.79 17.74 0.63
CA THR A 83 -7.86 18.85 0.34
C THR A 83 -7.71 19.16 -1.14
N HIS A 84 -8.27 18.34 -2.03
CA HIS A 84 -8.04 18.34 -3.50
C HIS A 84 -6.57 18.27 -3.92
N HIS A 85 -5.66 17.98 -2.99
CA HIS A 85 -4.24 17.85 -3.23
C HIS A 85 -3.79 16.44 -2.87
N VAL A 86 -3.00 15.84 -3.77
CA VAL A 86 -2.23 14.63 -3.46
C VAL A 86 -0.78 15.07 -3.23
N SER A 87 -0.20 14.78 -2.06
CA SER A 87 1.23 14.99 -1.88
C SER A 87 1.98 14.03 -2.80
N VAL A 88 2.88 14.58 -3.62
CA VAL A 88 3.75 13.80 -4.52
C VAL A 88 4.57 12.79 -3.74
N GLU A 89 4.96 13.14 -2.51
CA GLU A 89 5.66 12.26 -1.57
C GLU A 89 4.93 10.93 -1.38
N TYR A 90 3.62 10.95 -1.08
CA TYR A 90 2.84 9.73 -0.88
C TYR A 90 2.73 8.87 -2.15
N ILE A 91 2.70 9.50 -3.33
CA ILE A 91 2.68 8.78 -4.61
C ILE A 91 4.01 8.05 -4.81
N VAL A 92 5.13 8.73 -4.53
CA VAL A 92 6.48 8.16 -4.64
C VAL A 92 6.68 7.04 -3.62
N GLU A 93 6.19 7.17 -2.38
CA GLU A 93 6.26 6.09 -1.41
C GLU A 93 5.52 4.83 -1.88
N ILE A 94 4.32 4.97 -2.46
CA ILE A 94 3.58 3.82 -3.00
C ILE A 94 4.30 3.21 -4.20
N SER A 95 4.90 4.04 -5.08
CA SER A 95 5.64 3.54 -6.24
C SER A 95 6.91 2.79 -5.87
N ILE A 96 7.42 2.94 -4.64
CA ILE A 96 8.52 2.14 -4.07
C ILE A 96 7.97 0.87 -3.40
N ILE A 97 6.94 1.01 -2.57
CA ILE A 97 6.43 -0.11 -1.75
C ILE A 97 5.76 -1.19 -2.63
N ALA A 98 5.00 -0.80 -3.65
CA ALA A 98 4.29 -1.73 -4.52
C ALA A 98 5.23 -2.73 -5.24
N PRO A 99 6.27 -2.30 -5.99
CA PRO A 99 7.20 -3.24 -6.61
C PRO A 99 8.00 -4.05 -5.59
N ALA A 100 8.31 -3.49 -4.42
CA ALA A 100 9.02 -4.23 -3.36
C ALA A 100 8.19 -5.39 -2.81
N ILE A 101 6.90 -5.17 -2.55
CA ILE A 101 5.99 -6.24 -2.10
C ILE A 101 5.79 -7.29 -3.18
N GLU A 102 5.65 -6.86 -4.43
CA GLU A 102 5.49 -7.77 -5.56
C GLU A 102 6.71 -8.68 -5.73
N LEU A 103 7.92 -8.13 -5.60
CA LEU A 103 9.16 -8.90 -5.67
C LEU A 103 9.37 -9.82 -4.46
N LEU A 104 9.00 -9.39 -3.26
CA LEU A 104 9.21 -10.20 -2.06
C LEU A 104 8.24 -11.37 -1.95
N PHE A 105 7.00 -11.17 -2.38
CA PHE A 105 5.93 -12.13 -2.10
C PHE A 105 5.34 -12.79 -3.35
N ALA A 106 5.39 -12.14 -4.51
CA ALA A 106 4.79 -12.61 -5.76
C ALA A 106 5.80 -12.81 -6.89
N ALA A 107 7.12 -12.78 -6.61
CA ALA A 107 8.15 -12.93 -7.64
C ALA A 107 7.97 -14.20 -8.50
N GLU A 108 7.46 -15.30 -7.95
CA GLU A 108 7.23 -16.53 -8.71
C GLU A 108 6.26 -16.39 -9.89
N TYR A 109 5.36 -15.40 -9.86
CA TYR A 109 4.41 -15.12 -10.94
C TYR A 109 4.99 -14.29 -12.09
N TYR A 110 6.22 -13.77 -11.93
CA TYR A 110 6.85 -12.89 -12.91
C TYR A 110 8.00 -13.57 -13.63
N ASP A 111 8.09 -13.28 -14.93
CA ASP A 111 9.28 -13.60 -15.72
C ASP A 111 10.51 -12.85 -15.19
N SER A 112 11.70 -13.40 -15.46
CA SER A 112 12.99 -12.81 -15.06
C SER A 112 13.13 -11.36 -15.51
N VAL A 113 12.63 -11.02 -16.70
CA VAL A 113 12.67 -9.64 -17.22
C VAL A 113 11.78 -8.72 -16.38
N SER A 114 10.54 -9.13 -16.08
CA SER A 114 9.60 -8.32 -15.28
C SER A 114 10.10 -8.08 -13.86
N LYS A 115 10.77 -9.08 -13.26
CA LYS A 115 11.42 -8.92 -11.94
C LYS A 115 12.48 -7.82 -11.96
N VAL A 116 13.34 -7.84 -12.97
CA VAL A 116 14.39 -6.82 -13.12
C VAL A 116 13.78 -5.44 -13.33
N VAL A 117 12.74 -5.33 -14.14
CA VAL A 117 12.03 -4.05 -14.36
C VAL A 117 11.43 -3.51 -13.06
N LEU A 118 10.73 -4.35 -12.29
CA LEU A 118 10.17 -3.96 -10.99
C LEU A 118 11.26 -3.53 -10.00
N ALA A 119 12.39 -4.24 -9.98
CA ALA A 119 13.50 -3.96 -9.07
C ALA A 119 14.16 -2.62 -9.42
N VAL A 120 14.45 -2.39 -10.70
CA VAL A 120 15.02 -1.13 -11.19
C VAL A 120 14.05 0.03 -10.97
N PHE A 121 12.77 -0.16 -11.25
CA PHE A 121 11.75 0.86 -11.03
C PHE A 121 11.65 1.25 -9.55
N GLY A 122 11.58 0.28 -8.65
CA GLY A 122 11.55 0.53 -7.20
C GLY A 122 12.80 1.25 -6.70
N LEU A 123 13.99 0.82 -7.14
CA LEU A 123 15.27 1.45 -6.76
C LEU A 123 15.42 2.87 -7.30
N CYS A 124 15.00 3.12 -8.54
CA CYS A 124 15.03 4.47 -9.12
C CYS A 124 14.10 5.41 -8.33
N ASN A 125 12.89 4.97 -8.00
CA ASN A 125 11.97 5.78 -7.19
C ASN A 125 12.52 5.99 -5.76
N LEU A 126 13.18 4.99 -5.16
CA LEU A 126 13.82 5.12 -3.87
C LEU A 126 14.93 6.16 -3.89
N PHE A 127 15.76 6.17 -4.93
CA PHE A 127 16.81 7.17 -5.09
C PHE A 127 16.23 8.58 -5.25
N LEU A 128 15.18 8.73 -6.07
CA LEU A 128 14.47 10.00 -6.21
C LEU A 128 13.86 10.47 -4.89
N TYR A 129 13.28 9.54 -4.12
CA TYR A 129 12.68 9.84 -2.82
C TYR A 129 13.73 10.36 -1.84
N LEU A 130 14.87 9.67 -1.70
CA LEU A 130 15.95 10.10 -0.81
C LEU A 130 16.55 11.45 -1.23
N TYR A 131 16.70 11.68 -2.54
CA TYR A 131 17.26 12.93 -3.06
C TYR A 131 16.35 14.14 -2.83
N PHE A 132 15.02 13.99 -3.01
CA PHE A 132 14.07 15.10 -2.89
C PHE A 132 13.46 15.27 -1.50
N PHE A 133 13.18 14.17 -0.78
CA PHE A 133 12.43 14.17 0.48
C PHE A 133 13.25 13.71 1.68
N GLY A 134 14.45 13.13 1.46
CA GLY A 134 15.29 12.61 2.55
C GLY A 134 15.71 13.67 3.57
N ALA A 135 16.02 14.90 3.12
CA ALA A 135 16.47 15.98 4.00
C ALA A 135 15.38 16.48 4.98
N ASP A 136 14.12 16.48 4.56
CA ASP A 136 13.00 17.00 5.37
C ASP A 136 12.56 15.99 6.45
N HIS A 137 12.71 14.69 6.20
CA HIS A 137 12.38 13.63 7.16
C HIS A 137 13.39 13.50 8.31
N ASP A 138 14.68 13.78 8.07
CA ASP A 138 15.73 13.76 9.09
C ASP A 138 15.52 14.87 10.14
N GLU A 139 15.01 16.03 9.73
CA GLU A 139 14.75 17.18 10.61
C GLU A 139 13.54 16.92 11.54
N GLU A 140 12.51 16.23 11.04
CA GLU A 140 11.35 15.82 11.83
C GLU A 140 11.73 14.75 12.87
N LEU A 141 12.57 13.78 12.50
CA LEU A 141 13.09 12.75 13.41
C LEU A 141 13.94 13.37 14.54
N HIS A 142 14.81 14.33 14.21
CA HIS A 142 15.59 15.06 15.20
C HIS A 142 14.72 15.90 16.15
N ASN A 143 13.65 16.53 15.67
CA ASN A 143 12.72 17.28 16.52
C ASN A 143 11.91 16.38 17.46
N VAL A 144 11.46 15.22 16.98
CA VAL A 144 10.75 14.22 17.81
C VAL A 144 11.68 13.64 18.89
N MET A 145 12.94 13.34 18.54
CA MET A 145 13.94 12.86 19.50
C MET A 145 14.40 13.94 20.48
N GLY A 146 14.47 15.20 20.07
CA GLY A 146 14.78 16.34 20.95
C GLY A 146 13.70 16.59 21.99
N LYS A 147 12.42 16.44 21.60
CA LYS A 147 11.26 16.64 22.49
C LYS A 147 11.14 15.57 23.58
N HIS A 148 11.72 14.38 23.38
CA HIS A 148 11.72 13.30 24.36
C HIS A 148 12.87 13.38 25.40
N ARG A 149 13.86 14.27 25.23
CA ARG A 149 14.92 14.51 26.21
C ARG A 149 14.60 15.59 27.24
N THR A 150 13.50 16.33 27.08
CA THR A 150 13.08 17.42 27.98
C THR A 150 11.77 17.09 28.71
N LYS A 151 11.68 15.88 29.28
CA LYS A 151 10.71 15.54 30.33
C LYS A 151 11.35 14.65 31.37
#